data_AF-A0A7R9DGW3-F1
#
_entry.id   AF-A0A7R9DGW3-F1
#
_cell.length_a   1.000
_cell.length_b   1.000
_cell.length_c   1.000
_cell.angle_alpha   90.00
_cell.angle_beta   90.00
_cell.angle_gamma   90.00
#
_symmetry.space_group_name_H-M   'P 1'
#
loop_
_entity.id
_entity.type
_entity.pdbx_description
1 polymer ?
#
loop_
_entity_poly.entity_id
_entity_poly.type
_entity_poly.pdbx_seq_one_letter_code
_entity_poly.pdbx_strand_id
1 'polypeptide(L)'
;MTQQEIVTINAELRDITKTKAMHSLRKKGNIPGIIHGKGHDNVNLTLSAKEFTKQYKSGSLSAHLIELNISGKKEYALVRDIQLHVVKDTVQHVDFQFVDKGSEIKIDIPLSFVNESKAPGIKLGGVLNVLCRSIAVKCSPDKIPQVIEVDLSGKMIGQSIHINDVKLPEGVKFVAHEEENFTIVTISAADIGLGNPGGQYELTHHNIGFIVVDKIYKYWNFQSFSKKADYLITSGIINDNKIMLIKPYSFMNNSGIPVAKIRNFYKLSLDNIVVIHDDADLEIGRIKIKKGGSSAGHNGLKSIDSFIGNDYWRLRFGVGRPEDEKSLADYVLSKFSNFDNVTPLVEKIAKNIHLMLQGDNTAFINLIV
;
A
#
# COMPACT_ATOMS: atom_id res chain seq x y z
N MET A 1 2.11 26.99 -5.13
CA MET A 1 2.93 26.75 -3.93
C MET A 1 2.59 27.82 -2.92
N THR A 2 1.88 27.48 -1.86
CA THR A 2 1.57 28.39 -0.75
C THR A 2 2.82 28.56 0.10
N GLN A 3 3.39 29.77 0.12
CA GLN A 3 4.40 30.14 1.09
C GLN A 3 3.76 30.14 2.49
N GLN A 4 4.51 29.67 3.48
CA GLN A 4 4.03 29.51 4.84
C GLN A 4 3.99 30.87 5.55
N GLU A 5 2.90 31.16 6.27
CA GLU A 5 2.92 32.17 7.32
C GLU A 5 3.66 31.59 8.53
N ILE A 6 4.79 32.21 8.89
CA ILE A 6 5.56 31.81 10.06
C ILE A 6 4.73 32.14 11.30
N VAL A 7 4.36 31.10 12.06
CA VAL A 7 3.55 31.25 13.27
C VAL A 7 4.41 31.82 14.38
N THR A 8 3.98 32.94 14.97
CA THR A 8 4.59 33.51 16.17
C THR A 8 4.00 32.86 17.42
N ILE A 9 4.86 32.37 18.31
CA ILE A 9 4.49 31.80 19.62
C ILE A 9 5.17 32.61 20.72
N ASN A 10 4.38 33.09 21.69
CA ASN A 10 4.92 33.80 22.85
C ASN A 10 5.50 32.81 23.86
N ALA A 11 6.69 33.13 24.36
CA ALA A 11 7.40 32.35 25.35
C ALA A 11 7.98 33.25 26.44
N GLU A 12 7.99 32.75 27.67
CA GLU A 12 8.60 33.41 28.82
C GLU A 12 9.78 32.59 29.34
N LEU A 13 10.84 33.26 29.76
CA LEU A 13 11.99 32.61 30.40
C LEU A 13 11.56 31.97 31.73
N ARG A 14 12.13 30.80 32.02
CA ARG A 14 11.80 30.01 33.22
C ARG A 14 13.06 29.55 33.94
N ASP A 15 13.26 30.01 35.17
CA ASP A 15 14.36 29.53 36.02
C ASP A 15 14.04 28.23 36.78
N ILE A 16 12.76 27.89 36.90
CA ILE A 16 12.30 26.81 37.78
C ILE A 16 12.37 25.46 37.06
N THR A 17 13.25 24.56 37.48
CA THR A 17 13.45 23.22 36.86
C THR A 17 12.86 22.04 37.64
N LYS A 18 12.31 22.27 38.85
CA LYS A 18 11.82 21.19 39.73
C LYS A 18 10.53 20.53 39.23
N THR A 19 10.44 19.19 39.31
CA THR A 19 9.31 18.38 38.83
C THR A 19 7.95 18.80 39.40
N LYS A 20 7.85 19.05 40.72
CA LYS A 20 6.59 19.49 41.36
C LYS A 20 6.10 20.84 40.82
N ALA A 21 7.02 21.75 40.49
CA ALA A 21 6.67 23.04 39.92
C ALA A 21 6.13 22.88 38.49
N MET A 22 6.65 21.93 37.71
CA MET A 22 6.17 21.67 36.34
C MET A 22 4.74 21.13 36.34
N HIS A 23 4.37 20.29 37.30
CA HIS A 23 2.98 19.87 37.47
C HIS A 23 2.05 21.03 37.81
N SER A 24 2.48 21.94 38.68
CA SER A 24 1.70 23.14 39.04
C SER A 24 1.53 24.08 37.83
N LEU A 25 2.60 24.26 37.06
CA LEU A 25 2.62 25.09 35.86
C LEU A 25 1.65 24.57 34.78
N ARG A 26 1.62 23.25 34.57
CA ARG A 26 0.62 22.60 33.69
C ARG A 26 -0.81 22.76 34.20
N LYS A 27 -1.04 22.67 35.51
CA LYS A 27 -2.37 22.93 36.11
C LYS A 27 -2.85 24.37 35.90
N LYS A 28 -1.92 25.34 35.85
CA LYS A 28 -2.21 26.75 35.56
C LYS A 28 -2.43 27.06 34.08
N GLY A 29 -2.35 26.04 33.20
CA GLY A 29 -2.57 26.21 31.77
C GLY A 29 -1.33 26.62 30.98
N ASN A 30 -0.13 26.35 31.50
CA ASN A 30 1.13 26.61 30.82
C ASN A 30 1.86 25.31 30.47
N ILE A 31 2.66 25.33 29.40
CA ILE A 31 3.48 24.21 28.94
C ILE A 31 4.96 24.57 29.18
N PRO A 32 5.73 23.74 29.89
CA PRO A 32 7.17 23.89 29.93
C PRO A 32 7.80 23.54 28.58
N GLY A 33 8.79 24.30 28.16
CA GLY A 33 9.61 23.96 27.00
C GLY A 33 11.09 24.26 27.25
N ILE A 34 11.91 23.88 26.27
CA ILE A 34 13.33 24.17 26.22
C ILE A 34 13.71 24.59 24.81
N ILE A 35 14.63 25.54 24.69
CA ILE A 35 15.28 25.86 23.41
C ILE A 35 16.78 25.64 23.53
N HIS A 36 17.35 24.96 22.53
CA HIS A 36 18.77 24.59 22.46
C HIS A 36 19.34 24.88 21.07
N GLY A 37 20.66 25.00 20.90
CA GLY A 37 21.23 25.27 19.57
C GLY A 37 22.75 25.33 19.56
N LYS A 38 23.37 25.17 18.39
CA LYS A 38 24.83 25.33 18.26
C LYS A 38 25.18 26.80 18.52
N GLY A 39 25.95 27.06 19.58
CA GLY A 39 26.41 28.42 19.92
C GLY A 39 25.51 29.21 20.86
N HIS A 40 24.41 28.62 21.36
CA HIS A 40 23.51 29.24 22.34
C HIS A 40 23.34 28.32 23.57
N ASP A 41 23.27 28.92 24.76
CA ASP A 41 22.96 28.19 25.99
C ASP A 41 21.55 27.61 25.94
N ASN A 42 21.35 26.47 26.61
CA ASN A 42 20.02 25.86 26.73
C ASN A 42 19.14 26.73 27.63
N VAL A 43 18.07 27.28 27.05
CA VAL A 43 17.16 28.17 27.75
C VAL A 43 15.84 27.45 28.04
N ASN A 44 15.41 27.52 29.29
CA ASN A 44 14.14 27.00 29.74
C ASN A 44 13.03 28.02 29.46
N LEU A 45 11.96 27.56 28.80
CA LEU A 45 10.83 28.37 28.40
C LEU A 45 9.54 27.92 29.09
N THR A 46 8.57 28.83 29.12
CA THR A 46 7.17 28.60 29.46
C THR A 46 6.29 29.14 28.34
N LEU A 47 5.31 28.35 27.90
CA LEU A 47 4.37 28.68 26.83
C LEU A 47 2.93 28.64 27.36
N SER A 48 2.02 29.37 26.73
CA SER A 48 0.57 29.23 26.98
C SER A 48 0.06 27.93 26.37
N ALA A 49 -0.55 27.06 27.19
CA ALA A 49 -1.08 25.78 26.70
C ALA A 49 -2.22 25.98 25.69
N LYS A 50 -3.03 27.02 25.89
CA LYS A 50 -4.17 27.32 25.03
C LYS A 50 -3.74 27.76 23.63
N GLU A 51 -2.75 28.65 23.55
CA GLU A 51 -2.24 29.17 22.27
C GLU A 51 -1.49 28.08 21.51
N PHE A 52 -0.56 27.38 22.19
CA PHE A 52 0.23 26.32 21.56
C PHE A 52 -0.66 25.17 21.07
N THR A 53 -1.59 24.69 21.90
CA THR A 53 -2.49 23.59 21.52
C THR A 53 -3.41 23.98 20.37
N LYS A 54 -3.85 25.24 20.30
CA LYS A 54 -4.66 25.74 19.17
C LYS A 54 -3.86 25.67 17.87
N GLN A 55 -2.62 26.17 17.87
CA GLN A 55 -1.77 26.11 16.69
C GLN A 55 -1.43 24.66 16.31
N TYR A 56 -1.19 23.81 17.30
CA TYR A 56 -0.84 22.40 17.10
C TYR A 56 -2.00 21.65 16.43
N LYS A 57 -3.22 21.81 16.95
CA LYS A 57 -4.43 21.16 16.41
C LYS A 57 -4.89 21.73 15.07
N SER A 58 -4.58 22.99 14.79
CA SER A 58 -4.90 23.60 13.48
C SER A 58 -4.06 23.03 12.33
N GLY A 59 -3.02 22.25 12.63
CA GLY A 59 -2.06 21.78 11.63
C GLY A 59 -1.10 22.88 11.16
N SER A 60 -1.18 24.11 11.67
CA SER A 60 -0.32 25.23 11.27
C SER A 60 1.14 25.07 11.74
N LEU A 61 1.37 24.18 12.71
CA LEU A 61 2.70 23.78 13.21
C LEU A 61 3.37 22.68 12.36
N SER A 62 2.75 22.24 11.27
CA SER A 62 3.17 21.09 10.47
C SER A 62 4.48 21.30 9.70
N ALA A 63 4.89 22.55 9.45
CA ALA A 63 6.25 22.84 9.02
C ALA A 63 7.01 23.43 10.20
N HIS A 64 8.04 22.70 10.60
CA HIS A 64 8.68 22.71 11.90
C HIS A 64 9.30 24.06 12.30
N LEU A 65 9.27 25.11 11.48
CA LEU A 65 9.84 26.43 11.78
C LEU A 65 8.79 27.40 12.34
N ILE A 66 9.11 28.01 13.47
CA ILE A 66 8.29 29.03 14.14
C ILE A 66 9.11 30.25 14.52
N GLU A 67 8.43 31.36 14.77
CA GLU A 67 9.02 32.53 15.43
C GLU A 67 8.66 32.47 16.92
N LEU A 68 9.66 32.35 17.80
CA LEU A 68 9.48 32.46 19.23
C LEU A 68 9.69 33.92 19.66
N ASN A 69 8.68 34.49 20.30
CA ASN A 69 8.79 35.78 20.96
C ASN A 69 9.13 35.55 22.44
N ILE A 70 10.41 35.63 22.77
CA ILE A 70 10.93 35.45 24.13
C ILE A 70 11.12 36.83 24.75
N SER A 71 10.20 37.23 25.63
CA SER A 71 10.27 38.51 26.36
C SER A 71 10.46 39.74 25.44
N GLY A 72 9.85 39.75 24.25
CA GLY A 72 9.93 40.82 23.26
C GLY A 72 11.01 40.65 22.19
N LYS A 73 11.92 39.67 22.35
CA LYS A 73 12.91 39.31 21.32
C LYS A 73 12.36 38.19 20.44
N LYS A 74 12.33 38.43 19.12
CA LYS A 74 11.89 37.46 18.12
C LYS A 74 13.07 36.63 17.63
N GLU A 75 12.98 35.31 17.80
CA GLU A 75 14.00 34.35 17.37
C GLU A 75 13.36 33.21 16.58
N TYR A 76 14.05 32.70 15.56
CA TYR A 76 13.56 31.58 14.76
C TYR A 76 13.97 30.26 15.41
N ALA A 77 13.01 29.34 15.50
CA ALA A 77 13.25 28.05 16.11
C ALA A 77 12.53 26.92 15.36
N LEU A 78 13.16 25.76 15.32
CA LEU A 78 12.54 24.52 14.88
C LEU A 78 11.91 23.80 16.06
N VAL A 79 10.66 23.36 15.92
CA VAL A 79 10.04 22.41 16.84
C VAL A 79 10.64 21.04 16.57
N ARG A 80 11.37 20.48 17.54
CA ARG A 80 12.07 19.18 17.41
C ARG A 80 11.28 18.04 18.00
N ASP A 81 10.65 18.25 19.15
CA ASP A 81 9.85 17.23 19.80
C ASP A 81 8.66 17.86 20.53
N ILE A 82 7.54 17.14 20.55
CA ILE A 82 6.32 17.52 21.26
C ILE A 82 5.87 16.32 22.07
N GLN A 83 6.01 16.39 23.39
CA GLN A 83 5.59 15.32 24.28
C GLN A 83 4.13 15.47 24.63
N LEU A 84 3.34 14.44 24.31
CA LEU A 84 1.91 14.38 24.59
C LEU A 84 1.61 13.53 25.81
N HIS A 85 0.57 13.91 26.54
CA HIS A 85 0.02 13.08 27.60
C HIS A 85 -0.64 11.84 27.00
N VAL A 86 -0.10 10.66 27.29
CA VAL A 86 -0.53 9.34 26.78
C VAL A 86 -2.05 9.13 26.67
N VAL A 87 -2.83 9.51 27.70
CA VAL A 87 -4.30 9.33 27.70
C VAL A 87 -5.09 10.58 27.28
N LYS A 88 -4.61 11.78 27.65
CA LYS A 88 -5.38 13.03 27.52
C LYS A 88 -5.11 13.77 26.22
N ASP A 89 -4.10 13.34 25.48
CA ASP A 89 -3.66 13.98 24.23
C ASP A 89 -3.42 15.49 24.39
N THR A 90 -2.84 15.86 25.54
CA THR A 90 -2.50 17.23 25.90
C THR A 90 -0.99 17.41 25.87
N VAL A 91 -0.52 18.52 25.31
CA VAL A 91 0.92 18.81 25.22
C VAL A 91 1.49 19.00 26.62
N GLN A 92 2.52 18.24 26.96
CA GLN A 92 3.21 18.26 28.26
C GLN A 92 4.56 18.97 28.21
N HIS A 93 5.25 18.90 27.09
CA HIS A 93 6.57 19.49 26.88
C HIS A 93 6.81 19.76 25.40
N VAL A 94 7.62 20.78 25.09
CA VAL A 94 8.02 21.10 23.73
C VAL A 94 9.51 21.42 23.69
N ASP A 95 10.20 20.80 22.74
CA ASP A 95 11.61 21.03 22.49
C ASP A 95 11.78 21.86 21.22
N PHE A 96 12.50 22.97 21.35
CA PHE A 96 12.84 23.86 20.26
C PHE A 96 14.34 23.84 19.98
N GLN A 97 14.72 24.05 18.73
CA GLN A 97 16.10 24.27 18.33
C GLN A 97 16.27 25.63 17.66
N PHE A 98 17.24 26.44 18.10
CA PHE A 98 17.59 27.69 17.44
C PHE A 98 18.01 27.49 15.99
N VAL A 99 17.61 28.45 15.16
CA VAL A 99 17.99 28.50 13.75
C VAL A 99 18.51 29.89 13.39
N ASP A 100 19.75 29.94 12.93
CA ASP A 100 20.35 31.16 12.41
C ASP A 100 19.79 31.49 11.03
N LYS A 101 19.51 32.77 10.79
CA LYS A 101 19.20 33.31 9.47
C LYS A 101 20.36 33.03 8.53
N GLY A 102 20.15 32.11 7.58
CA GLY A 102 21.14 31.71 6.57
C GLY A 102 21.81 30.35 6.80
N SER A 103 21.51 29.64 7.90
CA SER A 103 21.99 28.27 8.11
C SER A 103 21.25 27.27 7.20
N GLU A 104 21.93 26.22 6.73
CA GLU A 104 21.24 25.07 6.12
C GLU A 104 20.78 24.11 7.22
N ILE A 105 19.48 23.79 7.22
CA ILE A 105 18.88 22.87 8.19
C ILE A 105 18.52 21.55 7.52
N LYS A 106 18.63 20.45 8.28
CA LYS A 106 18.11 19.12 7.91
C LYS A 106 16.76 18.89 8.58
N ILE A 107 15.75 18.56 7.78
CA ILE A 107 14.36 18.37 8.21
C ILE A 107 13.69 17.26 7.39
N ASP A 108 12.81 16.50 8.04
CA ASP A 108 11.97 15.51 7.36
C ASP A 108 10.67 16.16 6.92
N ILE A 109 10.37 16.06 5.63
CA ILE A 109 9.19 16.68 5.02
C ILE A 109 8.25 15.60 4.52
N PRO A 110 6.95 15.65 4.86
CA PRO A 110 6.00 14.67 4.39
C PRO A 110 5.81 14.73 2.88
N LEU A 111 5.52 13.57 2.30
CA LEU A 111 5.16 13.43 0.90
C LEU A 111 3.63 13.45 0.76
N SER A 112 3.13 14.15 -0.25
CA SER A 112 1.73 14.06 -0.69
C SER A 112 1.68 13.53 -2.11
N PHE A 113 0.84 12.53 -2.33
CA PHE A 113 0.65 11.93 -3.65
C PHE A 113 -0.50 12.63 -4.36
N VAL A 114 -0.21 13.27 -5.48
CA VAL A 114 -1.18 14.08 -6.23
C VAL A 114 -1.52 13.45 -7.58
N ASN A 115 -2.63 13.87 -8.16
CA ASN A 115 -3.14 13.37 -9.45
C ASN A 115 -3.40 11.84 -9.49
N GLU A 116 -3.80 11.22 -8.37
CA GLU A 116 -4.19 9.80 -8.31
C GLU A 116 -5.21 9.43 -9.40
N SER A 117 -6.19 10.30 -9.64
CA SER A 117 -7.22 10.11 -10.67
C SER A 117 -6.70 10.18 -12.10
N LYS A 118 -5.48 10.67 -12.34
CA LYS A 118 -4.83 10.71 -13.67
C LYS A 118 -3.81 9.60 -13.85
N ALA A 119 -3.57 8.77 -12.84
CA ALA A 119 -2.77 7.56 -12.95
C ALA A 119 -3.62 6.45 -13.60
N PRO A 120 -3.33 6.01 -14.83
CA PRO A 120 -4.09 4.91 -15.44
C PRO A 120 -3.99 3.64 -14.58
N GLY A 121 -2.87 3.41 -13.89
CA GLY A 121 -2.69 2.26 -13.01
C GLY A 121 -3.65 2.23 -11.82
N ILE A 122 -4.01 3.38 -11.25
CA ILE A 122 -5.01 3.48 -10.16
C ILE A 122 -6.43 3.36 -10.74
N LYS A 123 -6.69 4.00 -11.89
CA LYS A 123 -7.97 3.88 -12.60
C LYS A 123 -8.28 2.45 -13.04
N LEU A 124 -7.26 1.69 -13.41
CA LEU A 124 -7.35 0.26 -13.73
C LEU A 124 -7.45 -0.62 -12.47
N GLY A 125 -7.55 -0.02 -11.29
CA GLY A 125 -7.81 -0.70 -10.02
C GLY A 125 -6.59 -0.86 -9.12
N GLY A 126 -5.38 -0.52 -9.57
CA GLY A 126 -4.12 -0.67 -8.85
C GLY A 126 -4.08 0.03 -7.49
N VAL A 127 -3.45 -0.62 -6.50
CA VAL A 127 -3.36 -0.08 -5.13
C VAL A 127 -2.04 0.66 -4.96
N LEU A 128 -2.13 1.91 -4.49
CA LEU A 128 -0.97 2.72 -4.12
C LEU A 128 -0.35 2.19 -2.82
N ASN A 129 0.81 1.57 -2.93
CA ASN A 129 1.61 1.09 -1.80
C ASN A 129 2.71 2.10 -1.49
N VAL A 130 2.50 2.92 -0.46
CA VAL A 130 3.45 3.95 -0.01
C VAL A 130 4.47 3.34 0.94
N LEU A 131 5.72 3.20 0.48
CA LEU A 131 6.85 2.70 1.27
C LEU A 131 7.46 3.82 2.13
N CYS A 132 7.53 5.04 1.59
CA CYS A 132 8.11 6.19 2.26
C CYS A 132 7.07 7.32 2.36
N ARG A 133 6.84 7.83 3.58
CA ARG A 133 5.86 8.91 3.85
C ARG A 133 6.49 10.29 4.04
N SER A 134 7.79 10.35 4.26
CA SER A 134 8.52 11.60 4.50
C SER A 134 9.97 11.41 4.10
N ILE A 135 10.59 12.47 3.58
CA ILE A 135 11.98 12.44 3.11
C ILE A 135 12.81 13.52 3.82
N ALA A 136 14.06 13.18 4.10
CA ALA A 136 14.99 14.11 4.71
C ALA A 136 15.58 15.06 3.65
N VAL A 137 15.39 16.36 3.83
CA VAL A 137 15.92 17.38 2.93
C VAL A 137 16.78 18.41 3.66
N LYS A 138 17.65 19.07 2.90
CA LYS A 138 18.40 20.26 3.31
C LYS A 138 17.79 21.48 2.61
N CYS A 139 17.47 22.50 3.39
CA CYS A 139 16.98 23.76 2.85
C CYS A 139 17.30 24.92 3.80
N SER A 140 17.17 26.15 3.32
CA SER A 140 17.17 27.33 4.17
C SER A 140 15.86 27.43 4.95
N PRO A 141 15.86 28.01 6.15
CA PRO A 141 14.66 28.14 7.00
C PRO A 141 13.51 28.86 6.28
N ASP A 142 13.83 29.87 5.49
CA ASP A 142 12.83 30.66 4.75
C ASP A 142 12.22 29.90 3.54
N LYS A 143 12.73 28.71 3.22
CA LYS A 143 12.35 27.90 2.04
C LYS A 143 11.85 26.50 2.38
N ILE A 144 11.47 26.23 3.64
CA ILE A 144 10.96 24.92 4.04
C ILE A 144 9.59 24.68 3.39
N PRO A 145 9.42 23.64 2.55
CA PRO A 145 8.09 23.26 2.06
C PRO A 145 7.28 22.55 3.15
N GLN A 146 5.96 22.76 3.16
CA GLN A 146 5.06 22.02 4.06
C GLN A 146 4.92 20.56 3.65
N VAL A 147 4.93 20.32 2.35
CA VAL A 147 4.75 19.00 1.74
C VAL A 147 5.49 18.97 0.41
N ILE A 148 5.98 17.80 0.04
CA ILE A 148 6.56 17.57 -1.28
C ILE A 148 5.57 16.74 -2.08
N GLU A 149 5.09 17.31 -3.19
CA GLU A 149 4.12 16.66 -4.07
C GLU A 149 4.81 15.65 -4.99
N VAL A 150 4.29 14.42 -4.99
CA VAL A 150 4.71 13.34 -5.87
C VAL A 150 3.60 13.10 -6.89
N ASP A 151 3.88 13.40 -8.16
CA ASP A 151 2.91 13.28 -9.24
C ASP A 151 2.76 11.83 -9.71
N LEU A 152 1.53 11.30 -9.62
CA LEU A 152 1.18 9.96 -10.07
C LEU A 152 0.64 9.91 -11.50
N SER A 153 0.53 11.06 -12.18
CA SER A 153 -0.03 11.14 -13.55
C SER A 153 0.69 10.20 -14.52
N GLY A 154 -0.09 9.45 -15.31
CA GLY A 154 0.46 8.54 -16.32
C GLY A 154 1.10 7.25 -15.77
N LYS A 155 1.14 7.04 -14.46
CA LYS A 155 1.73 5.84 -13.85
C LYS A 155 0.83 4.62 -14.01
N MET A 156 1.40 3.53 -14.49
CA MET A 156 0.74 2.23 -14.68
C MET A 156 0.89 1.33 -13.44
N ILE A 157 0.12 0.24 -13.38
CA ILE A 157 0.36 -0.85 -12.43
C ILE A 157 1.78 -1.39 -12.65
N GLY A 158 2.46 -1.77 -11.57
CA GLY A 158 3.85 -2.23 -11.55
C GLY A 158 4.89 -1.11 -11.53
N GLN A 159 4.52 0.12 -11.88
CA GLN A 159 5.48 1.22 -11.87
C GLN A 159 5.79 1.69 -10.45
N SER A 160 7.08 1.89 -10.23
CA SER A 160 7.67 2.46 -9.02
C SER A 160 8.02 3.92 -9.27
N ILE A 161 7.86 4.77 -8.26
CA ILE A 161 8.46 6.11 -8.24
C ILE A 161 9.61 6.07 -7.24
N HIS A 162 10.79 6.46 -7.69
CA HIS A 162 11.97 6.53 -6.85
C HIS A 162 12.24 7.97 -6.38
N ILE A 163 13.11 8.11 -5.37
CA ILE A 163 13.47 9.41 -4.81
C ILE A 163 13.99 10.41 -5.84
N ASN A 164 14.76 9.95 -6.83
CA ASN A 164 15.31 10.82 -7.87
C ASN A 164 14.26 11.33 -8.87
N ASP A 165 13.09 10.68 -8.96
CA ASP A 165 11.99 11.12 -9.82
C ASP A 165 11.15 12.24 -9.17
N VAL A 166 11.36 12.50 -7.87
CA VAL A 166 10.62 13.52 -7.13
C VAL A 166 11.19 14.91 -7.42
N LYS A 167 10.33 15.81 -7.89
CA LYS A 167 10.70 17.20 -8.15
C LYS A 167 10.73 17.98 -6.85
N LEU A 168 11.92 18.44 -6.46
CA LEU A 168 12.10 19.29 -5.29
C LEU A 168 11.79 20.77 -5.62
N PRO A 169 11.20 21.52 -4.68
CA PRO A 169 11.06 22.97 -4.79
C PRO A 169 12.41 23.70 -4.82
N GLU A 170 12.41 24.93 -5.34
CA GLU A 170 13.63 25.72 -5.49
C GLU A 170 14.31 26.01 -4.13
N GLY A 171 15.60 25.67 -4.02
CA GLY A 171 16.37 25.86 -2.78
C GLY A 171 16.29 24.69 -1.79
N VAL A 172 15.64 23.59 -2.17
CA VAL A 172 15.61 22.33 -1.39
C VAL A 172 16.51 21.31 -2.07
N LYS A 173 17.34 20.62 -1.30
CA LYS A 173 18.26 19.57 -1.78
C LYS A 173 18.07 18.30 -0.96
N PHE A 174 18.26 17.13 -1.56
CA PHE A 174 18.33 15.89 -0.81
C PHE A 174 19.54 15.90 0.13
N VAL A 175 19.41 15.24 1.29
CA VAL A 175 20.55 15.03 2.19
C VAL A 175 21.51 14.06 1.52
N ALA A 176 22.79 14.45 1.39
CA ALA A 176 23.83 13.75 0.62
C ALA A 176 24.27 12.37 1.14
N HIS A 177 23.42 11.64 1.85
CA HIS A 177 23.65 10.23 2.20
C HIS A 177 22.52 9.41 1.60
N GLU A 178 22.62 9.02 0.33
CA GLU A 178 21.83 7.92 -0.26
C GLU A 178 22.29 7.74 -1.72
N GLU A 179 23.30 6.89 -1.92
CA GLU A 179 23.61 6.28 -3.23
C GLU A 179 22.52 5.26 -3.64
N GLU A 180 21.48 5.07 -2.83
CA GLU A 180 20.38 4.15 -3.10
C GLU A 180 19.17 4.95 -3.60
N ASN A 181 18.91 4.89 -4.90
CA ASN A 181 17.67 5.37 -5.50
C ASN A 181 16.49 4.50 -5.06
N PHE A 182 16.10 4.59 -3.78
CA PHE A 182 15.08 3.72 -3.21
C PHE A 182 13.67 4.11 -3.66
N THR A 183 12.77 3.14 -3.61
CA THR A 183 11.38 3.30 -4.07
C THR A 183 10.53 3.95 -2.99
N ILE A 184 9.81 5.01 -3.36
CA ILE A 184 8.88 5.74 -2.49
C ILE A 184 7.50 5.11 -2.51
N VAL A 185 7.01 4.78 -3.71
CA VAL A 185 5.66 4.29 -3.92
C VAL A 185 5.58 3.35 -5.11
N THR A 186 4.73 2.33 -5.00
CA THR A 186 4.44 1.39 -6.09
C THR A 186 2.95 1.22 -6.29
N ILE A 187 2.52 0.92 -7.51
CA ILE A 187 1.13 0.55 -7.82
C ILE A 187 1.07 -0.98 -8.05
N SER A 188 0.27 -1.72 -7.27
CA SER A 188 0.27 -3.22 -7.29
C SER A 188 -1.10 -3.84 -7.68
N ALA A 189 -1.09 -5.10 -8.16
CA ALA A 189 -2.27 -5.92 -8.51
C ALA A 189 -2.20 -7.37 -7.93
N ALA A 190 -3.28 -8.18 -8.04
CA ALA A 190 -3.37 -9.52 -7.45
C ALA A 190 -4.08 -10.57 -8.35
N ASP A 191 -3.64 -11.84 -8.28
CA ASP A 191 -4.21 -12.98 -9.02
C ASP A 191 -4.64 -14.12 -8.06
N ILE A 192 -5.81 -14.72 -8.30
CA ILE A 192 -6.41 -15.73 -7.42
C ILE A 192 -6.73 -17.01 -8.20
N GLY A 193 -6.15 -18.15 -7.79
CA GLY A 193 -6.54 -19.47 -8.32
C GLY A 193 -7.52 -20.17 -7.39
N LEU A 194 -8.60 -20.72 -7.95
CA LEU A 194 -9.52 -21.58 -7.19
C LEU A 194 -9.14 -23.05 -7.29
N GLY A 195 -9.48 -23.79 -6.23
CA GLY A 195 -9.21 -25.21 -6.08
C GLY A 195 -9.49 -25.67 -4.65
N ASN A 196 -9.48 -26.98 -4.44
CA ASN A 196 -9.69 -27.62 -3.15
C ASN A 196 -8.36 -28.06 -2.51
N PRO A 197 -8.14 -27.79 -1.21
CA PRO A 197 -6.94 -28.23 -0.49
C PRO A 197 -6.97 -29.74 -0.18
N GLY A 198 -5.80 -30.40 -0.27
CA GLY A 198 -5.59 -31.81 0.11
C GLY A 198 -5.15 -32.70 -1.06
N GLY A 199 -4.23 -33.65 -0.81
CA GLY A 199 -3.61 -34.48 -1.85
C GLY A 199 -4.59 -35.36 -2.64
N GLN A 200 -5.75 -35.69 -2.07
CA GLN A 200 -6.82 -36.42 -2.76
C GLN A 200 -7.44 -35.65 -3.93
N TYR A 201 -7.30 -34.32 -3.97
CA TYR A 201 -7.78 -33.46 -5.04
C TYR A 201 -6.67 -33.07 -6.04
N GLU A 202 -5.46 -33.59 -5.87
CA GLU A 202 -4.36 -33.34 -6.81
C GLU A 202 -4.72 -33.88 -8.20
N LEU A 203 -4.59 -33.02 -9.22
CA LEU A 203 -4.94 -33.31 -10.62
C LEU A 203 -6.43 -33.61 -10.88
N THR A 204 -7.35 -33.09 -10.06
CA THR A 204 -8.78 -33.09 -10.38
C THR A 204 -9.16 -31.91 -11.26
N HIS A 205 -10.28 -32.04 -11.99
CA HIS A 205 -10.81 -30.95 -12.81
C HIS A 205 -11.01 -29.66 -12.00
N HIS A 206 -11.58 -29.76 -10.79
CA HIS A 206 -11.75 -28.63 -9.87
C HIS A 206 -10.45 -27.99 -9.37
N ASN A 207 -9.34 -28.71 -9.44
CA ASN A 207 -8.04 -28.18 -9.01
C ASN A 207 -7.25 -27.53 -10.15
N ILE A 208 -7.83 -27.39 -11.35
CA ILE A 208 -7.14 -26.75 -12.48
C ILE A 208 -6.69 -25.32 -12.16
N GLY A 209 -7.47 -24.54 -11.41
CA GLY A 209 -7.06 -23.20 -10.99
C GLY A 209 -5.83 -23.21 -10.07
N PHE A 210 -5.72 -24.18 -9.15
CA PHE A 210 -4.52 -24.38 -8.34
C PHE A 210 -3.33 -24.82 -9.18
N ILE A 211 -3.54 -25.71 -10.14
CA ILE A 211 -2.47 -26.21 -11.01
C ILE A 211 -1.90 -25.08 -11.88
N VAL A 212 -2.77 -24.24 -12.45
CA VAL A 212 -2.36 -23.05 -13.20
C VAL A 212 -1.58 -22.09 -12.30
N VAL A 213 -2.07 -21.81 -11.09
CA VAL A 213 -1.35 -20.97 -10.11
C VAL A 213 0.01 -21.55 -9.76
N ASP A 214 0.10 -22.86 -9.53
CA ASP A 214 1.37 -23.52 -9.20
C ASP A 214 2.35 -23.49 -10.38
N LYS A 215 1.85 -23.52 -11.63
CA LYS A 215 2.69 -23.35 -12.81
C LYS A 215 3.15 -21.90 -12.97
N ILE A 216 2.29 -20.90 -12.75
CA ILE A 216 2.68 -19.48 -12.73
C ILE A 216 3.75 -19.23 -11.66
N TYR A 217 3.51 -19.72 -10.44
CA TYR A 217 4.42 -19.66 -9.30
C TYR A 217 5.83 -20.18 -9.68
N LYS A 218 5.90 -21.35 -10.32
CA LYS A 218 7.17 -21.96 -10.76
C LYS A 218 7.81 -21.20 -11.92
N TYR A 219 7.03 -20.84 -12.94
CA TYR A 219 7.56 -20.21 -14.16
C TYR A 219 8.21 -18.85 -13.88
N TRP A 220 7.57 -18.06 -13.02
CA TRP A 220 8.00 -16.70 -12.67
C TRP A 220 8.82 -16.63 -11.38
N ASN A 221 9.26 -17.76 -10.83
CA ASN A 221 10.11 -17.85 -9.64
C ASN A 221 9.60 -17.04 -8.43
N PHE A 222 8.32 -17.22 -8.10
CA PHE A 222 7.71 -16.57 -6.94
C PHE A 222 8.34 -17.06 -5.62
N GLN A 223 8.23 -16.24 -4.57
CA GLN A 223 8.67 -16.63 -3.23
C GLN A 223 7.83 -17.79 -2.68
N SER A 224 8.38 -18.60 -1.78
CA SER A 224 7.65 -19.70 -1.15
C SER A 224 6.30 -19.26 -0.58
N PHE A 225 5.27 -20.09 -0.76
CA PHE A 225 3.93 -19.82 -0.22
C PHE A 225 3.94 -19.70 1.31
N SER A 226 3.38 -18.61 1.83
CA SER A 226 3.05 -18.44 3.23
C SER A 226 1.69 -19.09 3.50
N LYS A 227 1.65 -20.00 4.47
CA LYS A 227 0.40 -20.61 4.93
C LYS A 227 -0.28 -19.72 5.96
N LYS A 228 -1.54 -19.36 5.71
CA LYS A 228 -2.45 -18.73 6.66
C LYS A 228 -3.52 -19.74 7.09
N ALA A 229 -4.46 -19.32 7.93
CA ALA A 229 -5.49 -20.20 8.49
C ALA A 229 -6.34 -20.87 7.41
N ASP A 230 -6.77 -20.11 6.40
CA ASP A 230 -7.75 -20.52 5.39
C ASP A 230 -7.28 -20.28 3.94
N TYR A 231 -6.01 -19.95 3.72
CA TYR A 231 -5.41 -19.77 2.39
C TYR A 231 -3.89 -19.88 2.38
N LEU A 232 -3.35 -20.20 1.20
CA LEU A 232 -1.94 -20.03 0.86
C LEU A 232 -1.79 -18.75 0.04
N ILE A 233 -0.76 -17.97 0.33
CA ILE A 233 -0.46 -16.72 -0.38
C ILE A 233 1.02 -16.61 -0.67
N THR A 234 1.36 -16.09 -1.84
CA THR A 234 2.72 -15.66 -2.17
C THR A 234 2.66 -14.36 -2.98
N SER A 235 3.79 -13.66 -3.05
CA SER A 235 3.99 -12.54 -3.94
C SER A 235 5.24 -12.73 -4.79
N GLY A 236 5.18 -12.22 -6.02
CA GLY A 236 6.28 -12.24 -6.99
C GLY A 236 6.16 -11.06 -7.93
N ILE A 237 7.11 -10.97 -8.86
CA ILE A 237 7.16 -9.90 -9.85
C ILE A 237 7.05 -10.53 -11.24
N ILE A 238 6.12 -10.02 -12.05
CA ILE A 238 5.94 -10.40 -13.46
C ILE A 238 6.04 -9.12 -14.30
N ASN A 239 7.10 -8.98 -15.11
CA ASN A 239 7.36 -7.79 -15.94
C ASN A 239 7.18 -6.49 -15.14
N ASP A 240 7.87 -6.38 -14.00
CA ASP A 240 7.81 -5.27 -13.03
C ASP A 240 6.49 -5.12 -12.25
N ASN A 241 5.48 -5.96 -12.51
CA ASN A 241 4.24 -5.96 -11.75
C ASN A 241 4.35 -6.84 -10.52
N LYS A 242 4.14 -6.27 -9.33
CA LYS A 242 3.94 -7.07 -8.12
C LYS A 242 2.59 -7.79 -8.23
N ILE A 243 2.65 -9.11 -8.24
CA ILE A 243 1.51 -10.01 -8.32
C ILE A 243 1.45 -10.83 -7.06
N MET A 244 0.23 -11.06 -6.57
CA MET A 244 -0.03 -11.98 -5.48
C MET A 244 -0.70 -13.22 -6.05
N LEU A 245 -0.25 -14.42 -5.66
CA LEU A 245 -0.93 -15.66 -5.99
C LEU A 245 -1.59 -16.21 -4.74
N ILE A 246 -2.87 -16.53 -4.87
CA ILE A 246 -3.68 -16.97 -3.74
C ILE A 246 -4.34 -18.30 -4.08
N LYS A 247 -4.25 -19.24 -3.14
CA LYS A 247 -4.97 -20.52 -3.18
C LYS A 247 -5.83 -20.63 -1.91
N PRO A 248 -7.16 -20.43 -2.00
CA PRO A 248 -8.08 -20.64 -0.88
C PRO A 248 -7.93 -22.04 -0.28
N TYR A 249 -7.40 -22.15 0.92
CA TYR A 249 -7.17 -23.42 1.61
C TYR A 249 -8.42 -23.76 2.45
N SER A 250 -9.57 -23.71 1.77
CA SER A 250 -10.90 -24.02 2.29
C SER A 250 -11.64 -24.85 1.24
N PHE A 251 -12.68 -25.58 1.63
CA PHE A 251 -13.52 -26.27 0.65
C PHE A 251 -14.12 -25.26 -0.34
N MET A 252 -14.36 -25.68 -1.58
CA MET A 252 -14.89 -24.86 -2.68
C MET A 252 -16.06 -23.95 -2.28
N ASN A 253 -16.97 -24.44 -1.43
CA ASN A 253 -18.14 -23.68 -0.96
C ASN A 253 -17.79 -22.47 -0.08
N ASN A 254 -16.57 -22.42 0.45
CA ASN A 254 -16.08 -21.41 1.38
C ASN A 254 -14.96 -20.55 0.79
N SER A 255 -14.66 -20.67 -0.52
CA SER A 255 -13.59 -19.91 -1.17
C SER A 255 -13.79 -18.38 -1.12
N GLY A 256 -15.02 -17.90 -0.94
CA GLY A 256 -15.31 -16.47 -0.81
C GLY A 256 -14.78 -15.83 0.48
N ILE A 257 -14.70 -16.58 1.58
CA ILE A 257 -14.21 -16.09 2.88
C ILE A 257 -12.75 -15.61 2.81
N PRO A 258 -11.78 -16.45 2.38
CA PRO A 258 -10.39 -16.02 2.27
C PRO A 258 -10.21 -14.93 1.21
N VAL A 259 -10.94 -15.00 0.09
CA VAL A 259 -10.89 -13.97 -0.96
C VAL A 259 -11.32 -12.61 -0.43
N ALA A 260 -12.43 -12.54 0.33
CA ALA A 260 -12.89 -11.31 0.96
C ALA A 260 -11.92 -10.77 2.00
N LYS A 261 -11.35 -11.64 2.84
CA LYS A 261 -10.32 -11.24 3.82
C LYS A 261 -9.13 -10.59 3.14
N ILE A 262 -8.60 -11.21 2.09
CA ILE A 262 -7.46 -10.69 1.33
C ILE A 262 -7.83 -9.38 0.65
N ARG A 263 -8.97 -9.35 -0.06
CA ARG A 263 -9.46 -8.12 -0.71
C ARG A 263 -9.53 -6.96 0.28
N ASN A 264 -10.10 -7.16 1.46
CA ASN A 264 -10.25 -6.11 2.47
C ASN A 264 -8.91 -5.70 3.08
N PHE A 265 -8.02 -6.66 3.34
CA PHE A 265 -6.70 -6.38 3.90
C PHE A 265 -5.80 -5.59 2.94
N TYR A 266 -5.77 -6.00 1.66
CA TYR A 266 -4.96 -5.37 0.62
C TYR A 266 -5.69 -4.27 -0.15
N LYS A 267 -6.96 -3.99 0.18
CA LYS A 267 -7.84 -3.00 -0.46
C LYS A 267 -7.93 -3.18 -1.99
N LEU A 268 -8.08 -4.42 -2.45
CA LEU A 268 -8.11 -4.74 -3.87
C LEU A 268 -9.45 -4.33 -4.51
N SER A 269 -9.39 -3.68 -5.68
CA SER A 269 -10.55 -3.53 -6.57
C SER A 269 -10.92 -4.88 -7.18
N LEU A 270 -12.19 -5.06 -7.56
CA LEU A 270 -12.65 -6.26 -8.28
C LEU A 270 -12.01 -6.39 -9.67
N ASP A 271 -11.66 -5.26 -10.30
CA ASP A 271 -10.89 -5.22 -11.55
C ASP A 271 -9.50 -5.85 -11.43
N ASN A 272 -8.96 -5.93 -10.22
CA ASN A 272 -7.66 -6.51 -9.91
C ASN A 272 -7.76 -7.92 -9.33
N ILE A 273 -8.87 -8.60 -9.58
CA ILE A 273 -9.05 -9.96 -9.14
C ILE A 273 -9.29 -10.80 -10.38
N VAL A 274 -8.31 -11.63 -10.73
CA VAL A 274 -8.49 -12.71 -11.69
C VAL A 274 -8.77 -13.98 -10.92
N VAL A 275 -9.91 -14.61 -11.20
CA VAL A 275 -10.31 -15.91 -10.67
C VAL A 275 -10.12 -16.96 -11.74
N ILE A 276 -9.18 -17.89 -11.51
CA ILE A 276 -8.92 -19.03 -12.39
C ILE A 276 -9.72 -20.23 -11.89
N HIS A 277 -10.59 -20.79 -12.73
CA HIS A 277 -11.50 -21.87 -12.34
C HIS A 277 -11.81 -22.82 -13.50
N ASP A 278 -12.32 -24.01 -13.18
CA ASP A 278 -12.80 -24.98 -14.16
C ASP A 278 -14.17 -24.58 -14.73
N ASP A 279 -14.39 -24.99 -15.97
CA ASP A 279 -15.62 -24.75 -16.70
C ASP A 279 -16.00 -25.99 -17.50
N ALA A 280 -17.02 -26.71 -17.03
CA ALA A 280 -17.46 -27.94 -17.67
C ALA A 280 -18.11 -27.67 -19.04
N ASP A 281 -18.65 -26.48 -19.27
CA ASP A 281 -19.32 -26.13 -20.54
C ASP A 281 -18.33 -25.82 -21.66
N LEU A 282 -17.05 -25.71 -21.34
CA LEU A 282 -15.97 -25.52 -22.30
C LEU A 282 -15.25 -26.85 -22.54
N GLU A 283 -15.03 -27.16 -23.82
CA GLU A 283 -14.24 -28.31 -24.24
C GLU A 283 -12.84 -28.27 -23.62
N ILE A 284 -12.29 -29.46 -23.33
CA ILE A 284 -10.90 -29.61 -22.87
C ILE A 284 -9.97 -28.94 -23.89
N GLY A 285 -9.05 -28.11 -23.40
CA GLY A 285 -8.12 -27.39 -24.27
C GLY A 285 -8.61 -25.99 -24.70
N ARG A 286 -9.82 -25.58 -24.29
CA ARG A 286 -10.35 -24.22 -24.52
C ARG A 286 -10.24 -23.37 -23.26
N ILE A 287 -9.92 -22.09 -23.45
CA ILE A 287 -10.02 -21.07 -22.40
C ILE A 287 -10.88 -19.90 -22.85
N LYS A 288 -11.54 -19.24 -21.90
CA LYS A 288 -12.21 -17.96 -22.13
C LYS A 288 -11.93 -17.01 -20.98
N ILE A 289 -11.68 -15.75 -21.33
CA ILE A 289 -11.67 -14.65 -20.36
C ILE A 289 -13.04 -14.00 -20.36
N LYS A 290 -13.57 -13.72 -19.17
CA LYS A 290 -14.82 -12.97 -19.01
C LYS A 290 -14.76 -12.10 -17.77
N LYS A 291 -15.25 -10.86 -17.87
CA LYS A 291 -15.54 -10.03 -16.70
C LYS A 291 -16.96 -10.33 -16.21
N GLY A 292 -17.07 -10.69 -14.94
CA GLY A 292 -18.30 -11.09 -14.26
C GLY A 292 -19.15 -12.17 -14.91
N GLY A 293 -20.47 -12.06 -14.74
CA GLY A 293 -21.45 -13.07 -15.13
C GLY A 293 -21.92 -13.96 -13.99
N SER A 294 -22.79 -14.93 -14.30
CA SER A 294 -23.32 -15.88 -13.31
C SER A 294 -22.27 -16.92 -12.91
N SER A 295 -22.44 -17.54 -11.74
CA SER A 295 -21.61 -18.66 -11.28
C SER A 295 -21.77 -19.95 -12.09
N ALA A 296 -22.78 -20.05 -12.97
CA ALA A 296 -23.05 -21.23 -13.81
C ALA A 296 -23.08 -22.55 -13.02
N GLY A 297 -23.55 -22.50 -11.77
CA GLY A 297 -23.59 -23.67 -10.89
C GLY A 297 -22.31 -23.94 -10.10
N HIS A 298 -21.18 -23.34 -10.45
CA HIS A 298 -19.88 -23.54 -9.79
C HIS A 298 -19.89 -22.99 -8.35
N ASN A 299 -19.68 -23.87 -7.37
CA ASN A 299 -19.83 -23.50 -5.96
C ASN A 299 -18.77 -22.51 -5.47
N GLY A 300 -17.55 -22.57 -6.00
CA GLY A 300 -16.48 -21.60 -5.70
C GLY A 300 -16.85 -20.18 -6.12
N LEU A 301 -17.29 -20.00 -7.37
CA LEU A 301 -17.82 -18.73 -7.85
C LEU A 301 -19.04 -18.27 -7.05
N LYS A 302 -20.00 -19.15 -6.74
CA LYS A 302 -21.15 -18.80 -5.87
C LYS A 302 -20.69 -18.24 -4.53
N SER A 303 -19.69 -18.88 -3.91
CA SER A 303 -19.09 -18.44 -2.66
C SER A 303 -18.49 -17.04 -2.83
N ILE A 304 -17.58 -16.86 -3.79
CA ILE A 304 -16.91 -15.57 -4.03
C ILE A 304 -17.91 -14.45 -4.34
N ASP A 305 -18.85 -14.72 -5.25
CA ASP A 305 -19.88 -13.77 -5.67
C ASP A 305 -20.69 -13.28 -4.46
N SER A 306 -20.99 -14.16 -3.49
CA SER A 306 -21.74 -13.80 -2.27
C SER A 306 -20.98 -12.89 -1.30
N PHE A 307 -19.64 -12.86 -1.36
CA PHE A 307 -18.80 -12.11 -0.44
C PHE A 307 -18.22 -10.81 -1.03
N ILE A 308 -17.84 -10.82 -2.30
CA ILE A 308 -17.17 -9.66 -2.94
C ILE A 308 -17.94 -9.11 -4.14
N GLY A 309 -19.08 -9.69 -4.50
CA GLY A 309 -19.78 -9.39 -5.75
C GLY A 309 -19.16 -10.13 -6.94
N ASN A 310 -19.71 -9.93 -8.14
CA ASN A 310 -19.32 -10.70 -9.32
C ASN A 310 -18.56 -9.89 -10.39
N ASP A 311 -18.24 -8.61 -10.18
CA ASP A 311 -17.59 -7.77 -11.22
C ASP A 311 -16.06 -7.92 -11.28
N TYR A 312 -15.57 -9.16 -11.24
CA TYR A 312 -14.14 -9.50 -11.32
C TYR A 312 -13.83 -10.32 -12.59
N TRP A 313 -12.54 -10.44 -12.94
CA TRP A 313 -12.10 -11.19 -14.11
C TRP A 313 -12.10 -12.70 -13.83
N ARG A 314 -12.54 -13.48 -14.81
CA ARG A 314 -12.61 -14.94 -14.75
C ARG A 314 -11.82 -15.52 -15.91
N LEU A 315 -10.79 -16.31 -15.59
CA LEU A 315 -10.11 -17.17 -16.57
C LEU A 315 -10.74 -18.56 -16.48
N ARG A 316 -11.67 -18.82 -17.41
CA ARG A 316 -12.45 -20.04 -17.49
C ARG A 316 -11.64 -21.09 -18.22
N PHE A 317 -11.36 -22.21 -17.58
CA PHE A 317 -10.60 -23.32 -18.14
C PHE A 317 -11.52 -24.48 -18.49
N GLY A 318 -11.56 -24.87 -19.76
CA GLY A 318 -12.41 -25.98 -20.22
C GLY A 318 -11.95 -27.32 -19.69
N VAL A 319 -12.85 -27.97 -18.96
CA VAL A 319 -12.66 -29.32 -18.43
C VAL A 319 -13.60 -30.35 -19.06
N GLY A 320 -14.49 -29.92 -19.96
CA GLY A 320 -15.48 -30.77 -20.58
C GLY A 320 -16.62 -31.18 -19.65
N ARG A 321 -17.65 -31.79 -20.22
CA ARG A 321 -18.75 -32.43 -19.47
C ARG A 321 -18.57 -33.95 -19.49
N PRO A 322 -19.02 -34.66 -18.44
CA PRO A 322 -19.10 -36.12 -18.50
C PRO A 322 -20.04 -36.56 -19.64
N GLU A 323 -19.61 -37.53 -20.45
CA GLU A 323 -20.46 -38.14 -21.49
C GLU A 323 -21.46 -39.16 -20.91
N ASP A 324 -21.17 -39.69 -19.71
CA ASP A 324 -22.00 -40.68 -18.99
C ASP A 324 -22.99 -40.02 -18.00
N GLU A 325 -23.93 -40.80 -17.43
CA GLU A 325 -24.86 -40.40 -16.34
C GLU A 325 -24.19 -39.96 -15.01
N LYS A 326 -22.86 -39.78 -14.99
CA LYS A 326 -22.15 -39.30 -13.81
C LYS A 326 -22.61 -37.89 -13.45
N SER A 327 -22.83 -37.66 -12.17
CA SER A 327 -23.17 -36.33 -11.68
C SER A 327 -22.02 -35.36 -12.01
N LEU A 328 -22.36 -34.14 -12.42
CA LEU A 328 -21.37 -33.10 -12.70
C LEU A 328 -20.45 -32.87 -11.49
N ALA A 329 -20.99 -32.97 -10.27
CA ALA A 329 -20.25 -32.83 -9.02
C ALA A 329 -19.18 -33.93 -8.83
N ASP A 330 -19.49 -35.18 -9.17
CA ASP A 330 -18.50 -36.27 -9.09
C ASP A 330 -17.46 -36.16 -10.19
N TYR A 331 -17.86 -35.72 -11.38
CA TYR A 331 -16.95 -35.53 -12.51
C TYR A 331 -15.88 -34.47 -12.21
N VAL A 332 -16.27 -33.30 -11.71
CA VAL A 332 -15.32 -32.22 -11.42
C VAL A 332 -14.36 -32.55 -10.25
N LEU A 333 -14.78 -33.46 -9.36
CA LEU A 333 -13.94 -34.00 -8.29
C LEU A 333 -13.07 -35.19 -8.74
N SER A 334 -13.30 -35.73 -9.94
CA SER A 334 -12.48 -36.81 -10.50
C SER A 334 -11.19 -36.28 -11.13
N LYS A 335 -10.17 -37.15 -11.20
CA LYS A 335 -8.88 -36.83 -11.83
C LYS A 335 -9.02 -36.72 -13.35
N PHE A 336 -8.21 -35.87 -13.97
CA PHE A 336 -8.08 -35.86 -15.43
C PHE A 336 -7.68 -37.26 -15.91
N SER A 337 -8.38 -37.78 -16.92
CA SER A 337 -8.07 -39.07 -17.55
C SER A 337 -6.72 -39.06 -18.26
N ASN A 338 -6.36 -37.94 -18.88
CA ASN A 338 -5.04 -37.68 -19.44
C ASN A 338 -4.65 -36.21 -19.24
N PHE A 339 -3.88 -35.93 -18.17
CA PHE A 339 -3.43 -34.58 -17.86
C PHE A 339 -2.38 -34.06 -18.86
N ASP A 340 -1.65 -34.93 -19.56
CA ASP A 340 -0.62 -34.53 -20.53
C ASP A 340 -1.20 -33.73 -21.69
N ASN A 341 -2.48 -33.96 -22.03
CA ASN A 341 -3.19 -33.15 -23.03
C ASN A 341 -3.45 -31.70 -22.58
N VAL A 342 -3.46 -31.47 -21.27
CA VAL A 342 -3.78 -30.18 -20.63
C VAL A 342 -2.49 -29.42 -20.26
N THR A 343 -1.39 -30.15 -20.02
CA THR A 343 -0.08 -29.58 -19.66
C THR A 343 0.42 -28.47 -20.59
N PRO A 344 0.41 -28.62 -21.94
CA PRO A 344 0.88 -27.56 -22.85
C PRO A 344 0.06 -26.27 -22.72
N LEU A 345 -1.24 -26.39 -22.46
CA LEU A 345 -2.13 -25.25 -22.30
C LEU A 345 -1.82 -24.52 -20.99
N VAL A 346 -1.64 -25.25 -19.89
CA VAL A 346 -1.24 -24.68 -18.59
C VAL A 346 0.12 -23.98 -18.69
N GLU A 347 1.07 -24.54 -19.46
CA GLU A 347 2.36 -23.92 -19.74
C GLU A 347 2.23 -22.61 -20.51
N LYS A 348 1.43 -22.59 -21.57
CA LYS A 348 1.18 -21.38 -22.35
C LYS A 348 0.49 -20.30 -21.51
N ILE A 349 -0.46 -20.67 -20.64
CA ILE A 349 -1.09 -19.72 -19.70
C ILE A 349 -0.04 -19.14 -18.77
N ALA A 350 0.76 -19.98 -18.10
CA ALA A 350 1.74 -19.51 -17.13
C ALA A 350 2.77 -18.55 -17.75
N LYS A 351 3.24 -18.87 -18.95
CA LYS A 351 4.18 -18.02 -19.71
C LYS A 351 3.56 -16.67 -20.09
N ASN A 352 2.31 -16.66 -20.53
CA ASN A 352 1.69 -15.48 -21.14
C ASN A 352 0.79 -14.68 -20.19
N ILE A 353 0.62 -15.09 -18.92
CA ILE A 353 -0.28 -14.43 -17.95
C ILE A 353 -0.06 -12.91 -17.82
N HIS A 354 1.17 -12.45 -18.04
CA HIS A 354 1.52 -11.03 -18.08
C HIS A 354 0.68 -10.19 -19.06
N LEU A 355 0.21 -10.76 -20.17
CA LEU A 355 -0.63 -10.07 -21.16
C LEU A 355 -2.03 -9.80 -20.61
N MET A 356 -2.62 -10.80 -19.93
CA MET A 356 -3.91 -10.65 -19.27
C MET A 356 -3.83 -9.59 -18.15
N LEU A 357 -2.73 -9.60 -17.39
CA LEU A 357 -2.46 -8.61 -16.34
C LEU A 357 -2.31 -7.18 -16.85
N GLN A 358 -1.89 -7.02 -18.11
CA GLN A 358 -1.79 -5.73 -18.80
C GLN A 358 -3.09 -5.31 -19.51
N GLY A 359 -4.14 -6.15 -19.42
CA GLY A 359 -5.43 -5.92 -20.07
C GLY A 359 -5.47 -6.34 -21.55
N ASP A 360 -4.41 -6.91 -22.10
CA ASP A 360 -4.37 -7.42 -23.47
C ASP A 360 -4.89 -8.87 -23.55
N ASN A 361 -6.18 -9.01 -23.27
CA ASN A 361 -6.88 -10.28 -23.29
C ASN A 361 -6.87 -10.93 -24.69
N THR A 362 -6.82 -10.12 -25.75
CA THR A 362 -6.83 -10.61 -27.14
C THR A 362 -5.50 -11.25 -27.48
N ALA A 363 -4.38 -10.58 -27.20
CA ALA A 363 -3.05 -11.18 -27.41
C ALA A 363 -2.83 -12.40 -26.51
N PHE A 364 -3.31 -12.35 -25.27
CA PHE A 364 -3.27 -13.50 -24.36
C PHE A 364 -3.93 -14.74 -24.96
N ILE A 365 -5.17 -14.63 -25.44
CA ILE A 365 -5.90 -15.76 -26.03
C ILE A 365 -5.19 -16.27 -27.31
N ASN A 366 -4.74 -15.36 -28.18
CA ASN A 366 -4.10 -15.73 -29.45
C ASN A 366 -2.79 -16.52 -29.30
N LEU A 367 -2.04 -16.31 -28.21
CA LEU A 367 -0.80 -17.06 -27.95
C LEU A 367 -1.06 -18.42 -27.30
N ILE A 368 -2.27 -18.64 -26.80
CA ILE A 368 -2.63 -19.81 -26.01
C ILE A 368 -3.38 -20.84 -26.86
N VAL A 369 -4.44 -20.38 -27.54
CA VAL A 369 -5.43 -21.20 -28.27
C VAL A 369 -5.04 -21.45 -29.72
#